data_AF-A0A6P0U9H0-F1
#
_entry.id   AF-A0A6P0U9H0-F1
#
_cell.length_a   1.000
_cell.length_b   1.000
_cell.length_c   1.000
_cell.angle_alpha   90.00
_cell.angle_beta   90.00
_cell.angle_gamma   90.00
#
_symmetry.space_group_name_H-M   'P 1'
#
loop_
_entity.id
_entity.type
_entity.pdbx_description
1 polymer ?
#
loop_
_entity_poly.entity_id
_entity_poly.type
_entity_poly.pdbx_seq_one_letter_code
_entity_poly.pdbx_strand_id
1 'polypeptide(L)'
;MKTIKKITAMALILVSATTFANTVSSLPSVNGKEKELKEGPYFRKSGDKLFLNFFNKEMGDVQIKVIDSENRVLYSETLKSTLVVEKAFNFGNAEKDSYKVVVRDANDSYAEYYVVK
;
A
#
# COMPACT_ATOMS: atom_id res chain seq x y z
N MET A 1 67.10 -21.61 14.69
CA MET A 1 67.00 -21.45 13.22
C MET A 1 66.04 -20.32 12.89
N LYS A 2 66.37 -19.56 11.82
CA LYS A 2 65.56 -18.58 11.08
C LYS A 2 65.54 -17.10 11.56
N THR A 3 66.61 -16.41 11.14
CA THR A 3 66.65 -15.15 10.36
C THR A 3 65.73 -13.97 10.71
N ILE A 4 66.41 -12.87 11.05
CA ILE A 4 66.03 -11.45 10.96
C ILE A 4 65.52 -11.11 9.54
N LYS A 5 64.48 -10.29 9.44
CA LYS A 5 64.27 -9.39 8.28
C LYS A 5 63.82 -8.01 8.76
N LYS A 6 64.69 -7.01 8.56
CA LYS A 6 64.34 -5.59 8.54
C LYS A 6 63.66 -5.28 7.20
N ILE A 7 62.55 -4.55 7.21
CA ILE A 7 61.98 -3.85 6.04
C ILE A 7 61.49 -2.51 6.60
N THR A 8 62.36 -1.51 6.71
CA THR A 8 62.55 -0.41 5.73
C THR A 8 61.24 0.30 5.41
N ALA A 9 61.15 1.54 5.89
CA ALA A 9 60.09 2.49 5.64
C ALA A 9 59.91 2.74 4.13
N MET A 10 58.65 2.84 3.70
CA MET A 10 58.30 3.61 2.52
C MET A 10 56.86 4.11 2.69
N ALA A 11 56.74 5.34 3.20
CA ALA A 11 55.51 6.09 3.11
C ALA A 11 55.24 6.35 1.62
N LEU A 12 54.11 5.85 1.10
CA LEU A 12 53.59 6.27 -0.19
C LEU A 12 52.24 6.95 0.07
N ILE A 13 52.27 8.27 0.16
CA ILE A 13 51.09 9.12 0.06
C ILE A 13 50.77 9.21 -1.43
N LEU A 14 49.64 8.64 -1.85
CA LEU A 14 49.04 8.91 -3.15
C LEU A 14 47.72 9.65 -2.92
N VAL A 15 47.80 10.98 -2.99
CA VAL A 15 46.64 11.83 -3.22
C VAL A 15 46.30 11.73 -4.70
N SER A 16 45.12 11.21 -5.02
CA SER A 16 44.44 11.54 -6.27
C SER A 16 43.00 11.91 -5.94
N ALA A 17 42.74 13.21 -5.91
CA ALA A 17 41.41 13.76 -5.86
C ALA A 17 40.66 13.46 -7.16
N THR A 18 39.52 12.79 -7.07
CA THR A 18 38.44 12.95 -8.04
C THR A 18 37.12 12.95 -7.29
N THR A 19 36.59 14.15 -7.09
CA THR A 19 35.18 14.40 -6.81
C THR A 19 34.35 13.86 -7.97
N PHE A 20 33.59 12.79 -7.76
CA PHE A 20 32.51 12.45 -8.68
C PHE A 20 31.26 13.21 -8.26
N ALA A 21 31.11 14.41 -8.82
CA ALA A 21 29.85 15.11 -8.89
C ALA A 21 28.97 14.40 -9.93
N ASN A 22 28.15 13.45 -9.49
CA ASN A 22 27.03 12.98 -10.28
C ASN A 22 25.78 13.70 -9.81
N THR A 23 25.43 14.71 -10.59
CA THR A 23 24.18 15.45 -10.51
C THR A 23 23.03 14.49 -10.79
N VAL A 24 22.33 14.02 -9.76
CA VAL A 24 20.95 13.59 -9.96
C VAL A 24 20.17 14.87 -10.18
N SER A 25 19.79 15.03 -11.46
CA SER A 25 18.78 15.97 -11.94
C SER A 25 17.69 16.15 -10.89
N SER A 26 17.54 17.38 -10.42
CA SER A 26 16.38 17.80 -9.65
C SER A 26 15.13 17.33 -10.38
N LEU A 27 14.49 16.28 -9.86
CA LEU A 27 13.09 16.01 -10.18
C LEU A 27 12.34 17.31 -9.86
N PRO A 28 11.45 17.79 -10.74
CA PRO A 28 10.65 18.96 -10.43
C PRO A 28 9.97 18.69 -9.10
N SER A 29 10.24 19.56 -8.12
CA SER A 29 9.55 19.56 -6.84
C SER A 29 8.08 19.83 -7.15
N VAL A 30 7.31 18.75 -7.29
CA VAL A 30 5.86 18.83 -7.32
C VAL A 30 5.51 19.39 -5.96
N ASN A 31 5.12 20.66 -5.93
CA ASN A 31 4.53 21.33 -4.78
C ASN A 31 3.12 20.75 -4.51
N GLY A 32 3.02 19.43 -4.47
CA GLY A 32 1.86 18.69 -4.06
C GLY A 32 1.90 18.73 -2.55
N LYS A 33 0.93 19.43 -1.95
CA LYS A 33 0.65 19.28 -0.53
C LYS A 33 0.60 17.77 -0.27
N GLU A 34 1.55 17.26 0.51
CA GLU A 34 1.60 15.86 0.89
C GLU A 34 0.27 15.58 1.60
N LYS A 35 -0.66 14.99 0.86
CA LYS A 35 -2.01 14.74 1.35
C LYS A 35 -1.81 13.57 2.30
N GLU A 36 -1.95 13.83 3.59
CA GLU A 36 -1.95 12.81 4.63
C GLU A 36 -2.75 11.61 4.11
N LEU A 37 -2.04 10.49 3.90
CA LEU A 37 -2.68 9.26 3.44
C LEU A 37 -3.68 8.90 4.52
N LYS A 38 -4.97 9.06 4.22
CA LYS A 38 -6.03 8.67 5.13
C LYS A 38 -5.80 7.20 5.47
N GLU A 39 -5.51 6.90 6.73
CA GLU A 39 -5.31 5.53 7.17
C GLU A 39 -6.61 4.75 6.94
N GLY A 40 -6.52 3.63 6.22
CA GLY A 40 -7.65 2.78 5.87
C GLY A 40 -7.91 2.60 4.36
N PRO A 41 -8.94 1.83 4.02
CA PRO A 41 -9.32 1.53 2.64
C PRO A 41 -9.81 2.77 1.88
N TYR A 42 -9.40 2.87 0.62
CA TYR A 42 -9.94 3.82 -0.33
C TYR A 42 -11.04 3.17 -1.18
N PHE A 43 -12.21 3.81 -1.18
CA PHE A 43 -13.35 3.40 -1.99
C PHE A 43 -13.60 4.38 -3.13
N ARG A 44 -13.92 3.85 -4.32
CA ARG A 44 -14.28 4.66 -5.49
C ARG A 44 -15.50 4.07 -6.20
N LYS A 45 -16.55 4.87 -6.36
CA LYS A 45 -17.74 4.52 -7.15
C LYS A 45 -17.52 4.92 -8.61
N SER A 46 -17.82 4.04 -9.55
CA SER A 46 -17.77 4.34 -10.99
C SER A 46 -18.68 3.43 -11.77
N GLY A 47 -19.68 4.01 -12.44
CA GLY A 47 -20.77 3.27 -13.06
C GLY A 47 -21.42 2.33 -12.04
N ASP A 48 -21.66 1.09 -12.42
CA ASP A 48 -22.29 0.07 -11.58
C ASP A 48 -21.31 -0.64 -10.64
N LYS A 49 -20.14 -0.05 -10.37
CA LYS A 49 -19.07 -0.70 -9.62
C LYS A 49 -18.61 0.14 -8.43
N LEU A 50 -18.33 -0.56 -7.33
CA LEU A 50 -17.55 -0.04 -6.21
C LEU A 50 -16.16 -0.68 -6.24
N PHE A 51 -15.14 0.15 -6.34
CA PHE A 51 -13.74 -0.26 -6.27
C PHE A 51 -13.22 -0.04 -4.85
N LEU A 52 -12.45 -1.01 -4.37
CA LEU A 52 -11.73 -0.99 -3.10
C LEU A 52 -10.24 -1.13 -3.38
N ASN A 53 -9.43 -0.25 -2.82
CA ASN A 53 -7.99 -0.42 -2.69
C ASN A 53 -7.62 -0.21 -1.21
N PHE A 54 -6.93 -1.18 -0.62
CA PHE A 54 -6.46 -1.10 0.75
C PHE A 54 -5.01 -1.57 0.86
N PHE A 55 -4.15 -0.68 1.34
CA PHE A 55 -2.76 -0.99 1.68
C PHE A 55 -2.70 -1.48 3.13
N ASN A 56 -2.79 -2.80 3.29
CA ASN A 56 -2.75 -3.50 4.58
C ASN A 56 -1.30 -3.61 5.07
N LYS A 57 -0.77 -2.49 5.56
CA LYS A 57 0.64 -2.33 5.98
C LYS A 57 1.09 -3.37 7.02
N GLU A 58 0.19 -3.78 7.91
CA GLU A 58 0.47 -4.75 8.97
C GLU A 58 0.46 -6.20 8.47
N MET A 59 0.00 -6.43 7.25
CA MET A 59 -0.19 -7.78 6.68
C MET A 59 -1.01 -8.68 7.62
N GLY A 60 -2.00 -8.09 8.31
CA GLY A 60 -2.99 -8.82 9.08
C GLY A 60 -4.03 -9.49 8.18
N ASP A 61 -4.91 -10.30 8.77
CA ASP A 61 -6.06 -10.84 8.05
C ASP A 61 -7.07 -9.72 7.75
N VAL A 62 -7.54 -9.64 6.50
CA VAL A 62 -8.55 -8.67 6.07
C VAL A 62 -9.84 -9.40 5.74
N GLN A 63 -10.90 -9.09 6.49
CA GLN A 63 -12.24 -9.60 6.24
C GLN A 63 -13.04 -8.59 5.42
N ILE A 64 -13.63 -9.06 4.32
CA ILE A 64 -14.53 -8.27 3.47
C ILE A 64 -15.92 -8.88 3.52
N LYS A 65 -16.95 -8.05 3.68
CA LYS A 65 -18.36 -8.47 3.58
C LYS A 65 -19.17 -7.52 2.71
N VAL A 66 -20.13 -8.05 1.97
CA VAL A 66 -21.20 -7.27 1.35
C VAL A 66 -22.51 -7.65 2.01
N ILE A 67 -23.23 -6.65 2.51
CA ILE A 67 -24.44 -6.80 3.31
C ILE A 67 -25.54 -5.97 2.66
N ASP A 68 -26.75 -6.51 2.56
CA ASP A 68 -27.91 -5.77 2.02
C ASP A 68 -28.69 -5.02 3.13
N SER A 69 -29.78 -4.33 2.79
CA SER A 69 -30.53 -3.54 3.79
C SER A 69 -31.28 -4.39 4.82
N GLU A 70 -31.56 -5.66 4.48
CA GLU A 70 -32.14 -6.66 5.38
C GLU A 70 -31.10 -7.28 6.34
N ASN A 71 -29.84 -6.80 6.30
CA ASN A 71 -28.70 -7.32 7.05
C ASN A 71 -28.28 -8.75 6.66
N ARG A 72 -28.65 -9.23 5.47
CA ARG A 72 -28.19 -10.51 4.95
C ARG A 72 -26.77 -10.35 4.40
N VAL A 73 -25.89 -11.29 4.70
CA VAL A 73 -24.52 -11.30 4.16
C VAL A 73 -24.55 -11.96 2.79
N LEU A 74 -24.42 -11.17 1.73
CA LEU A 74 -24.44 -11.64 0.34
C LEU A 74 -23.07 -12.12 -0.13
N TYR A 75 -22.00 -11.63 0.50
CA TYR A 75 -20.63 -12.01 0.21
C TYR A 75 -19.78 -11.91 1.47
N SER A 76 -18.84 -12.84 1.63
CA SER A 76 -17.82 -12.79 2.67
C SER A 76 -16.52 -13.42 2.17
N GLU A 77 -15.40 -12.75 2.41
CA GLU A 77 -14.06 -13.23 2.10
C GLU A 77 -13.13 -12.89 3.27
N THR A 78 -12.09 -13.70 3.46
CA THR A 78 -10.98 -13.37 4.35
C THR A 78 -9.67 -13.56 3.60
N LEU A 79 -8.92 -12.47 3.42
CA LEU A 79 -7.61 -12.46 2.80
C LEU A 79 -6.56 -12.54 3.89
N LYS A 80 -5.73 -13.58 3.87
CA LYS A 80 -4.68 -13.77 4.87
C LYS A 80 -3.39 -13.11 4.43
N SER A 81 -2.75 -12.38 5.34
CA SER A 81 -1.40 -11.80 5.16
C SER A 81 -1.16 -11.14 3.79
N THR A 82 -2.15 -10.40 3.31
CA THR A 82 -2.12 -9.78 1.98
C THR A 82 -1.81 -8.29 2.11
N LEU A 83 -0.68 -7.84 1.53
CA LEU A 83 -0.20 -6.45 1.63
C LEU A 83 -1.10 -5.45 0.88
N VAL A 84 -1.59 -5.81 -0.30
CA VAL A 84 -2.42 -4.95 -1.15
C VAL A 84 -3.71 -5.68 -1.46
N VAL A 85 -4.83 -5.13 -1.02
CA VAL A 85 -6.16 -5.68 -1.24
C VAL A 85 -6.88 -4.81 -2.27
N GLU A 86 -7.15 -5.38 -3.44
CA GLU A 86 -7.89 -4.73 -4.51
C GLU A 86 -9.12 -5.55 -4.87
N LYS A 87 -10.30 -4.90 -4.88
CA LYS A 87 -11.57 -5.54 -5.24
C LYS A 87 -12.42 -4.61 -6.09
N ALA A 88 -13.25 -5.20 -6.93
CA ALA A 88 -14.31 -4.51 -7.65
C ALA A 88 -15.62 -5.25 -7.43
N PHE A 89 -16.58 -4.61 -6.78
CA PHE A 89 -17.93 -5.13 -6.56
C PHE A 89 -18.81 -4.61 -7.70
N ASN A 90 -19.40 -5.52 -8.49
CA ASN A 90 -20.27 -5.18 -9.61
C ASN A 90 -21.74 -5.31 -9.21
N PHE A 91 -22.45 -4.19 -9.20
CA PHE A 91 -23.87 -4.07 -8.85
C PHE A 91 -24.78 -3.92 -10.07
N GLY A 92 -24.27 -4.10 -11.30
CA GLY A 92 -25.06 -3.85 -12.53
C GLY A 92 -26.30 -4.74 -12.68
N ASN A 93 -26.32 -5.90 -12.04
CA ASN A 93 -27.47 -6.83 -12.00
C ASN A 93 -28.02 -7.02 -10.58
N ALA A 94 -27.62 -6.18 -9.62
CA ALA A 94 -28.10 -6.27 -8.26
C ALA A 94 -29.54 -5.71 -8.17
N GLU A 95 -30.31 -6.20 -7.21
CA GLU A 95 -31.65 -5.68 -6.94
C GLU A 95 -31.57 -4.23 -6.44
N LYS A 96 -32.70 -3.51 -6.52
CA LYS A 96 -32.80 -2.15 -5.98
C LYS A 96 -32.69 -2.20 -4.46
N ASP A 97 -31.53 -1.80 -3.95
CA ASP A 97 -31.24 -1.81 -2.52
C ASP A 97 -30.05 -0.89 -2.15
N SER A 98 -29.82 -0.72 -0.85
CA SER A 98 -28.63 -0.12 -0.27
C SER A 98 -27.70 -1.22 0.26
N TYR A 99 -26.63 -1.48 -0.48
CA TYR A 99 -25.60 -2.43 -0.12
C TYR A 99 -24.50 -1.77 0.71
N LYS A 100 -24.04 -2.44 1.76
CA LYS A 100 -22.94 -2.03 2.62
C LYS A 100 -21.76 -2.97 2.41
N VAL A 101 -20.64 -2.42 1.92
CA VAL A 101 -19.36 -3.13 1.84
C VAL A 101 -18.57 -2.81 3.10
N VAL A 102 -18.27 -3.84 3.89
CA VAL A 102 -17.48 -3.75 5.13
C VAL A 102 -16.09 -4.34 4.88
N VAL A 103 -15.06 -3.62 5.31
CA VAL A 103 -13.67 -4.07 5.30
C VAL A 103 -13.16 -3.98 6.73
N ARG A 104 -12.68 -5.09 7.29
CA ARG A 104 -12.17 -5.17 8.66
C ARG A 104 -10.76 -5.74 8.64
N ASP A 105 -9.86 -5.09 9.35
CA ASP A 105 -8.54 -5.63 9.67
C ASP A 105 -8.46 -5.96 11.17
N ALA A 106 -7.25 -6.11 11.72
CA ALA A 106 -7.06 -6.43 13.13
C ALA A 106 -7.45 -5.28 14.08
N ASN A 107 -7.40 -4.04 13.62
CA ASN A 107 -7.53 -2.84 14.45
C ASN A 107 -8.87 -2.13 14.20
N ASP A 108 -9.31 -2.07 12.96
CA ASP A 108 -10.38 -1.19 12.51
C ASP A 108 -11.43 -1.91 11.64
N SER A 109 -12.60 -1.28 11.57
CA SER A 109 -13.69 -1.69 10.69
C SER A 109 -14.20 -0.49 9.89
N TYR A 110 -14.12 -0.61 8.58
CA TYR A 110 -14.50 0.43 7.62
C TYR A 110 -15.74 -0.01 6.84
N ALA A 111 -16.55 0.95 6.40
CA ALA A 111 -17.73 0.66 5.59
C ALA A 111 -17.98 1.72 4.52
N GLU A 112 -18.49 1.28 3.38
CA GLU A 112 -18.95 2.13 2.28
C GLU A 112 -20.29 1.60 1.75
N TYR A 113 -21.19 2.52 1.40
CA TYR A 113 -22.52 2.17 0.89
C TYR A 113 -22.59 2.32 -0.63
N TYR A 114 -23.26 1.38 -1.29
CA TYR A 114 -23.58 1.44 -2.70
C TYR A 114 -25.09 1.29 -2.89
N VAL A 115 -25.73 2.30 -3.47
CA VAL A 115 -27.19 2.31 -3.65
C VAL A 115 -27.52 2.02 -5.11
N VAL A 116 -28.30 0.96 -5.33
CA VAL A 116 -28.90 0.62 -6.62
C VAL A 116 -30.31 1.18 -6.66
N LYS A 117 -30.65 1.95 -7.70
CA LYS A 117 -31.89 2.73 -7.80
C LYS A 117 -32.94 2.11 -8.73
#